data_AF-A0A1S1JQT4-F1
#
_entry.id   AF-A0A1S1JQT4-F1
#
_cell.length_a   1.000
_cell.length_b   1.000
_cell.length_c   1.000
_cell.angle_alpha   90.00
_cell.angle_beta   90.00
_cell.angle_gamma   90.00
#
_symmetry.space_group_name_H-M   'P 1'
#
loop_
_entity.id
_entity.type
_entity.pdbx_description
1 polymer ?
#
loop_
_entity_poly.entity_id
_entity_poly.type
_entity_poly.pdbx_seq_one_letter_code
_entity_poly.pdbx_strand_id
1 'polypeptide(L)'
;MIPLMPDDTENTPGDRRWRSAETFQGFLDHMDEFRRSPQGRQLQADQHAAEADLQAWLADQPGVVVGRHGGQVPEQWEGQVDGHSFHFRERGGDWDIELDLHEQQPGITKGDLIATGTITAPGYGQSPRERAAFIVTTIRNHLRHTRTAEATACSDYAYRVEWSPADNEFVGLVVEFPSLSWLAPTEEQALRGIIKVVEQIAADDPDTGSLGPR
;
A
#
# COMPACT_ATOMS: atom_id res chain seq x y z
N MET A 1 -11.11 -20.17 13.30
CA MET A 1 -12.03 -20.95 12.45
C MET A 1 -13.45 -20.59 12.86
N ILE A 2 -14.10 -19.68 12.13
CA ILE A 2 -15.55 -19.40 12.24
C ILE A 2 -16.26 -20.55 11.49
N PRO A 3 -17.43 -21.06 11.95
CA PRO A 3 -18.14 -22.10 11.21
C PRO A 3 -18.37 -21.64 9.75
N LEU A 4 -17.86 -22.44 8.81
CA LEU A 4 -18.18 -22.30 7.40
C LEU A 4 -19.68 -22.52 7.21
N MET A 5 -20.26 -21.76 6.27
CA MET A 5 -21.60 -22.02 5.74
C MET A 5 -21.72 -23.52 5.42
N PRO A 6 -22.82 -24.20 5.78
CA PRO A 6 -23.01 -25.57 5.36
C PRO A 6 -22.96 -25.64 3.83
N ASP A 7 -22.10 -26.52 3.32
CA ASP A 7 -21.93 -26.77 1.89
C ASP A 7 -23.23 -27.37 1.32
N ASP A 8 -23.72 -26.76 0.25
CA ASP A 8 -24.87 -27.23 -0.52
C ASP A 8 -24.50 -28.51 -1.29
N THR A 9 -24.45 -29.66 -0.61
CA THR A 9 -24.51 -30.94 -1.31
C THR A 9 -25.95 -31.16 -1.76
N GLU A 10 -26.26 -30.64 -2.96
CA GLU A 10 -27.32 -31.01 -3.93
C GLU A 10 -27.88 -29.74 -4.61
N ASN A 11 -27.09 -29.12 -5.48
CA ASN A 11 -27.52 -27.94 -6.24
C ASN A 11 -27.99 -28.29 -7.66
N THR A 12 -29.29 -28.10 -7.89
CA THR A 12 -29.83 -27.69 -9.20
C THR A 12 -29.81 -26.15 -9.22
N PRO A 13 -29.30 -25.49 -10.27
CA PRO A 13 -29.03 -24.06 -10.21
C PRO A 13 -30.31 -23.26 -10.49
N GLY A 14 -30.85 -22.54 -9.50
CA GLY A 14 -31.93 -21.60 -9.79
C GLY A 14 -32.80 -20.97 -8.70
N ASP A 15 -32.56 -21.10 -7.39
CA ASP A 15 -33.44 -20.42 -6.42
C ASP A 15 -32.71 -19.72 -5.26
N ARG A 16 -32.77 -18.38 -5.28
CA ARG A 16 -32.29 -17.46 -4.23
C ARG A 16 -33.21 -17.57 -3.01
N ARG A 17 -32.85 -18.41 -2.05
CA ARG A 17 -33.67 -18.75 -0.87
C ARG A 17 -33.32 -17.93 0.38
N TRP A 18 -33.51 -16.60 0.35
CA TRP A 18 -33.59 -15.75 1.56
C TRP A 18 -35.02 -15.18 1.73
N ARG A 19 -36.05 -16.03 1.58
CA ARG A 19 -37.45 -15.63 1.30
C ARG A 19 -38.39 -15.34 2.50
N SER A 20 -37.93 -15.12 3.74
CA SER A 20 -38.85 -14.57 4.77
C SER A 20 -38.15 -13.85 5.93
N ALA A 21 -38.86 -12.90 6.54
CA ALA A 21 -38.44 -12.23 7.77
C ALA A 21 -38.16 -13.25 8.90
N GLU A 22 -38.88 -14.38 8.93
CA GLU A 22 -38.68 -15.45 9.91
C GLU A 22 -37.39 -16.23 9.69
N THR A 23 -36.96 -16.45 8.44
CA THR A 23 -35.68 -17.14 8.14
C THR A 23 -34.50 -16.24 8.50
N PHE A 24 -34.64 -14.94 8.25
CA PHE A 24 -33.67 -13.94 8.69
C PHE A 24 -33.65 -13.80 10.21
N GLN A 25 -34.82 -13.79 10.86
CA GLN A 25 -34.91 -13.75 12.32
C GLN A 25 -34.29 -15.00 12.96
N GLY A 26 -34.56 -16.20 12.43
CA GLY A 26 -33.93 -17.42 12.90
C GLY A 26 -32.40 -17.43 12.75
N PHE A 27 -31.87 -16.83 11.67
CA PHE A 27 -30.44 -16.58 11.54
C PHE A 27 -29.92 -15.59 12.60
N LEU A 28 -30.62 -14.49 12.85
CA LEU A 28 -30.25 -13.51 13.88
C LEU A 28 -30.27 -14.13 15.27
N ASP A 29 -31.28 -14.94 15.59
CA ASP A 29 -31.40 -15.63 16.87
C ASP A 29 -30.25 -16.63 17.05
N HIS A 30 -29.93 -17.40 16.01
CA HIS A 30 -28.78 -18.31 16.02
C HIS A 30 -27.45 -17.56 16.20
N MET A 31 -27.29 -16.42 15.54
CA MET A 31 -26.11 -15.55 15.71
C MET A 31 -26.04 -14.98 17.12
N ASP A 32 -27.18 -14.63 17.73
CA ASP A 32 -27.25 -14.17 19.12
C ASP A 32 -26.91 -15.28 20.13
N GLU A 33 -27.40 -16.50 19.90
CA GLU A 33 -26.99 -17.68 20.67
C GLU A 33 -25.48 -17.92 20.55
N PHE A 34 -24.93 -17.88 19.34
CA PHE A 34 -23.50 -18.02 19.11
C PHE A 34 -22.71 -16.92 19.82
N ARG A 35 -23.11 -15.65 19.69
CA ARG A 35 -22.46 -14.51 20.38
C ARG A 35 -22.44 -14.69 21.90
N ARG A 36 -23.49 -15.27 22.48
CA ARG A 36 -23.59 -15.56 23.92
C ARG A 36 -22.88 -16.85 24.34
N SER A 37 -22.45 -17.69 23.40
CA SER A 37 -21.67 -18.88 23.71
C SER A 37 -20.27 -18.50 24.24
N PRO A 38 -19.58 -19.40 24.98
CA PRO A 38 -18.19 -19.16 25.39
C PRO A 38 -17.26 -18.88 24.21
N GLN A 39 -17.46 -19.56 23.07
CA GLN A 39 -16.68 -19.36 21.85
C GLN A 39 -16.93 -17.97 21.24
N GLY A 40 -18.19 -17.53 21.17
CA GLY A 40 -18.54 -16.19 20.68
C GLY A 40 -17.99 -15.07 21.56
N ARG A 41 -18.02 -15.24 22.89
CA ARG A 41 -17.37 -14.32 23.82
C ARG A 41 -15.85 -14.27 23.66
N GLN A 42 -15.22 -15.43 23.46
CA GLN A 42 -13.76 -15.47 23.23
C GLN A 42 -13.38 -14.73 21.95
N LEU A 43 -14.09 -14.97 20.84
CA LEU A 43 -13.83 -14.27 19.58
C LEU A 43 -13.98 -12.74 19.72
N GLN A 44 -14.99 -12.27 20.44
CA GLN A 44 -15.17 -10.84 20.72
C GLN A 44 -14.04 -10.29 21.60
N ALA A 45 -13.61 -11.04 22.63
CA ALA A 45 -12.50 -10.66 23.47
C ALA A 45 -11.19 -10.56 22.67
N ASP A 46 -10.94 -11.52 21.76
CA ASP A 46 -9.78 -11.51 20.87
C ASP A 46 -9.83 -10.30 19.91
N GLN A 47 -11.00 -9.99 19.35
CA GLN A 47 -11.20 -8.79 18.52
C GLN A 47 -10.97 -7.49 19.31
N HIS A 48 -11.51 -7.39 20.52
CA HIS A 48 -11.30 -6.24 21.39
C HIS A 48 -9.83 -6.08 21.80
N ALA A 49 -9.13 -7.19 22.06
CA ALA A 49 -7.71 -7.17 22.38
C ALA A 49 -6.88 -6.72 21.16
N ALA A 50 -7.20 -7.21 19.97
CA ALA A 50 -6.54 -6.80 18.73
C ALA A 50 -6.80 -5.31 18.40
N GLU A 51 -8.01 -4.82 18.65
CA GLU A 51 -8.31 -3.39 18.51
C GLU A 51 -7.55 -2.55 19.54
N ALA A 52 -7.49 -2.98 20.80
CA ALA A 52 -6.73 -2.29 21.83
C ALA A 52 -5.23 -2.23 21.51
N ASP A 53 -4.66 -3.31 20.96
CA ASP A 53 -3.27 -3.36 20.47
C ASP A 53 -3.03 -2.38 19.32
N LEU A 54 -3.97 -2.31 18.35
CA LEU A 54 -3.91 -1.33 17.27
C LEU A 54 -3.97 0.11 17.81
N GLN A 55 -4.89 0.42 18.72
CA GLN A 55 -5.04 1.76 19.29
C GLN A 55 -3.81 2.19 20.10
N ALA A 56 -3.23 1.28 20.88
CA ALA A 56 -1.98 1.54 21.60
C ALA A 56 -0.83 1.85 20.63
N TRP A 57 -0.71 1.08 19.55
CA TRP A 57 0.31 1.34 18.52
C TRP A 57 0.10 2.69 17.80
N LEU A 58 -1.14 3.03 17.42
CA LEU A 58 -1.47 4.29 16.77
C LEU A 58 -1.17 5.51 17.64
N ALA A 59 -1.35 5.41 18.97
CA ALA A 59 -1.02 6.48 19.91
C ALA A 59 0.48 6.87 19.87
N ASP A 60 1.35 5.93 19.50
CA ASP A 60 2.79 6.13 19.36
C ASP A 60 3.21 6.51 17.92
N GLN A 61 2.26 6.64 16.98
CA GLN A 61 2.53 7.02 15.59
C GLN A 61 2.26 8.52 15.35
N PRO A 62 3.28 9.40 15.35
CA PRO A 62 3.08 10.81 15.02
C PRO A 62 2.60 10.95 13.57
N GLY A 63 1.66 11.86 13.32
CA GLY A 63 1.16 12.15 11.97
C GLY A 63 0.29 11.06 11.35
N VAL A 64 -0.12 10.03 12.09
CA VAL A 64 -1.01 8.96 11.61
C VAL A 64 -2.36 9.06 12.29
N VAL A 65 -3.42 9.04 11.49
CA VAL A 65 -4.81 8.92 11.94
C VAL A 65 -5.48 7.84 11.12
N VAL A 66 -6.01 6.79 11.76
CA VAL A 66 -6.86 5.80 11.09
C VAL A 66 -8.32 6.13 11.43
N GLY A 67 -9.11 6.49 10.43
CA GLY A 67 -10.51 6.89 10.61
C GLY A 67 -11.46 5.71 10.52
N ARG A 68 -11.31 4.89 9.48
CA ARG A 68 -12.13 3.68 9.25
C ARG A 68 -11.21 2.52 8.89
N HIS A 69 -11.42 1.36 9.50
CA HIS A 69 -10.69 0.15 9.15
C HIS A 69 -11.58 -1.10 9.28
N GLY A 70 -11.21 -2.15 8.55
CA GLY A 70 -11.94 -3.41 8.50
C GLY A 70 -13.01 -3.49 7.39
N GLY A 71 -13.82 -4.53 7.45
CA GLY A 71 -14.81 -4.88 6.41
C GLY A 71 -14.83 -6.39 6.19
N GLN A 72 -15.99 -6.97 5.87
CA GLN A 72 -16.09 -8.43 5.69
C GLN A 72 -15.31 -8.88 4.45
N VAL A 73 -15.61 -8.30 3.28
CA VAL A 73 -14.86 -8.30 2.01
C VAL A 73 -15.49 -7.19 1.13
N PRO A 74 -14.73 -6.28 0.51
CA PRO A 74 -13.30 -6.07 0.66
C PRO A 74 -12.95 -5.53 2.04
N GLU A 75 -11.74 -5.82 2.50
CA GLU A 75 -11.18 -5.10 3.64
C GLU A 75 -10.72 -3.72 3.18
N GLN A 76 -11.05 -2.69 3.97
CA GLN A 76 -10.76 -1.30 3.63
C GLN A 76 -10.16 -0.58 4.83
N TRP A 77 -9.21 0.30 4.55
CA TRP A 77 -8.61 1.18 5.54
C TRP A 77 -8.53 2.59 4.99
N GLU A 78 -8.95 3.57 5.78
CA GLU A 78 -9.00 4.97 5.42
C GLU A 78 -8.45 5.81 6.57
N GLY A 79 -7.72 6.87 6.23
CA GLY A 79 -7.14 7.75 7.22
C GLY A 79 -6.20 8.79 6.64
N GLN A 80 -5.27 9.27 7.46
CA GLN A 80 -4.27 10.24 7.10
C GLN A 80 -2.88 9.79 7.58
N VAL A 81 -1.86 9.98 6.75
CA VAL A 81 -0.45 9.76 7.09
C VAL A 81 0.37 10.97 6.64
N ASP A 82 1.02 11.62 7.58
CA ASP A 82 1.94 12.76 7.37
C ASP A 82 1.34 13.88 6.50
N GLY A 83 0.02 14.10 6.64
CA GLY A 83 -0.74 15.14 5.91
C GLY A 83 -1.53 14.63 4.70
N HIS A 84 -1.22 13.44 4.18
CA HIS A 84 -1.88 12.85 3.02
C HIS A 84 -3.01 11.92 3.45
N SER A 85 -4.18 12.07 2.83
CA SER A 85 -5.25 11.10 3.03
C SER A 85 -4.89 9.80 2.30
N PHE A 86 -5.29 8.66 2.84
CA PHE A 86 -5.04 7.37 2.19
C PHE A 86 -6.30 6.51 2.17
N HIS A 87 -6.35 5.63 1.17
CA HIS A 87 -7.31 4.55 1.10
C HIS A 87 -6.61 3.28 0.64
N PHE A 88 -6.64 2.28 1.50
CA PHE A 88 -6.18 0.93 1.21
C PHE A 88 -7.40 0.04 0.98
N ARG A 89 -7.30 -0.83 -0.01
CA ARG A 89 -8.33 -1.80 -0.34
C ARG A 89 -7.70 -3.15 -0.60
N GLU A 90 -8.21 -4.19 0.05
CA GLU A 90 -7.87 -5.58 -0.25
C GLU A 90 -9.09 -6.33 -0.76
N ARG A 91 -8.94 -6.99 -1.91
CA ARG A 91 -9.99 -7.78 -2.54
C ARG A 91 -9.40 -9.00 -3.24
N GLY A 92 -9.82 -10.18 -2.81
CA GLY A 92 -9.48 -11.42 -3.50
C GLY A 92 -8.00 -11.78 -3.40
N GLY A 93 -7.31 -11.30 -2.36
CA GLY A 93 -5.88 -11.53 -2.17
C GLY A 93 -4.98 -10.46 -2.78
N ASP A 94 -5.52 -9.55 -3.60
CA ASP A 94 -4.82 -8.38 -4.13
C ASP A 94 -5.16 -7.14 -3.31
N TRP A 95 -4.20 -6.22 -3.18
CA TRP A 95 -4.41 -4.95 -2.52
C TRP A 95 -3.83 -3.76 -3.31
N ASP A 96 -4.42 -2.60 -3.07
CA ASP A 96 -3.99 -1.30 -3.59
C ASP A 96 -3.97 -0.25 -2.48
N ILE A 97 -3.10 0.75 -2.61
CA ILE A 97 -3.07 1.96 -1.77
C ILE A 97 -3.12 3.18 -2.67
N GLU A 98 -4.14 4.01 -2.46
CA GLU A 98 -4.27 5.32 -3.09
C GLU A 98 -4.07 6.44 -2.05
N LEU A 99 -3.40 7.52 -2.45
CA LEU A 99 -3.28 8.76 -1.67
C LEU A 99 -4.15 9.88 -2.25
N ASP A 100 -4.62 10.78 -1.39
CA ASP A 100 -5.28 12.02 -1.78
C ASP A 100 -6.47 11.80 -2.72
N LEU A 101 -7.34 10.88 -2.30
CA LEU A 101 -8.63 10.62 -2.93
C LEU A 101 -9.42 11.92 -3.11
N HIS A 102 -9.80 12.22 -4.34
CA HIS A 102 -10.66 13.35 -4.66
C HIS A 102 -11.69 12.97 -5.73
N GLU A 103 -12.82 13.67 -5.72
CA GLU A 103 -13.89 13.44 -6.68
C GLU A 103 -13.43 13.96 -8.06
N GLN A 104 -13.11 13.02 -8.96
CA GLN A 104 -12.72 13.32 -10.33
C GLN A 104 -13.94 13.60 -11.21
N GLN A 105 -15.02 12.86 -10.97
CA GLN A 105 -16.31 12.93 -11.66
C GLN A 105 -17.41 12.58 -10.65
N PRO A 106 -18.67 12.99 -10.89
CA PRO A 106 -19.78 12.64 -10.00
C PRO A 106 -19.86 11.14 -9.74
N GLY A 107 -19.58 10.73 -8.50
CA GLY A 107 -19.55 9.32 -8.08
C GLY A 107 -18.29 8.53 -8.42
N ILE A 108 -17.22 9.18 -8.91
CA ILE A 108 -15.89 8.58 -9.11
C ILE A 108 -14.87 9.34 -8.24
N THR A 109 -14.53 8.73 -7.11
CA THR A 109 -13.44 9.17 -6.24
C THR A 109 -12.19 8.36 -6.56
N LYS A 110 -11.08 9.03 -6.85
CA LYS A 110 -9.80 8.39 -7.13
C LYS A 110 -8.65 9.23 -6.60
N GLY A 111 -7.59 8.57 -6.11
CA GLY A 111 -6.35 9.18 -5.68
C GLY A 111 -5.16 8.76 -6.55
N ASP A 112 -3.97 9.11 -6.11
CA ASP A 112 -2.72 8.65 -6.69
C ASP A 112 -2.44 7.21 -6.22
N LEU A 113 -2.39 6.27 -7.16
CA LEU A 113 -2.05 4.88 -6.86
C LEU A 113 -0.56 4.77 -6.57
N ILE A 114 -0.21 4.56 -5.30
CA ILE A 114 1.19 4.57 -4.86
C ILE A 114 1.81 3.17 -4.74
N ALA A 115 0.97 2.15 -4.53
CA ALA A 115 1.43 0.77 -4.36
C ALA A 115 0.30 -0.23 -4.64
N THR A 116 0.69 -1.41 -5.13
CA THR A 116 -0.16 -2.59 -5.25
C THR A 116 0.62 -3.83 -4.85
N GLY A 117 -0.08 -4.90 -4.51
CA GLY A 117 0.55 -6.20 -4.24
C GLY A 117 -0.46 -7.25 -3.82
N THR A 118 0.04 -8.31 -3.20
CA THR A 118 -0.78 -9.42 -2.72
C THR A 118 -0.69 -9.57 -1.20
N ILE A 119 -1.66 -10.25 -0.59
CA ILE A 119 -1.67 -10.55 0.86
C ILE A 119 -0.48 -11.40 1.32
N THR A 120 0.31 -11.95 0.39
CA THR A 120 1.56 -12.67 0.67
C THR A 120 2.78 -11.74 0.72
N ALA A 121 2.60 -10.43 0.54
CA ALA A 121 3.68 -9.47 0.60
C ALA A 121 4.37 -9.49 1.97
N PRO A 122 5.70 -9.38 2.03
CA PRO A 122 6.43 -9.28 3.30
C PRO A 122 5.89 -8.14 4.15
N GLY A 123 5.61 -8.43 5.42
CA GLY A 123 5.10 -7.43 6.37
C GLY A 123 3.59 -7.15 6.28
N TYR A 124 2.85 -7.74 5.34
CA TYR A 124 1.39 -7.55 5.22
C TYR A 124 0.64 -7.84 6.54
N GLY A 125 1.11 -8.84 7.30
CA GLY A 125 0.58 -9.16 8.63
C GLY A 125 -0.75 -9.91 8.60
N GLN A 126 -1.23 -10.31 9.78
CA GLN A 126 -2.52 -10.99 9.96
C GLN A 126 -3.40 -10.29 11.00
N SER A 127 -2.82 -9.42 11.82
CA SER A 127 -3.53 -8.58 12.78
C SER A 127 -3.83 -7.18 12.23
N PRO A 128 -4.85 -6.48 12.76
CA PRO A 128 -5.09 -5.07 12.42
C PRO A 128 -3.87 -4.19 12.67
N ARG A 129 -3.14 -4.38 13.77
CA ARG A 129 -1.92 -3.62 14.08
C ARG A 129 -0.85 -3.81 13.01
N GLU A 130 -0.54 -5.05 12.64
CA GLU A 130 0.48 -5.33 11.62
C GLU A 130 0.10 -4.73 10.27
N ARG A 131 -1.19 -4.79 9.92
CA ARG A 131 -1.70 -4.22 8.67
C ARG A 131 -1.65 -2.70 8.65
N ALA A 132 -1.98 -2.06 9.76
CA ALA A 132 -1.79 -0.62 9.92
C ALA A 132 -0.30 -0.24 9.77
N ALA A 133 0.59 -0.98 10.41
CA ALA A 133 2.03 -0.78 10.29
C ALA A 133 2.52 -0.96 8.85
N PHE A 134 2.03 -1.97 8.13
CA PHE A 134 2.32 -2.22 6.72
C PHE A 134 1.90 -1.03 5.84
N ILE A 135 0.65 -0.58 5.97
CA ILE A 135 0.09 0.53 5.19
C ILE A 135 0.89 1.82 5.45
N VAL A 136 1.08 2.18 6.73
CA VAL A 136 1.80 3.39 7.13
C VAL A 136 3.24 3.36 6.63
N THR A 137 3.92 2.22 6.74
CA THR A 137 5.31 2.07 6.27
C THR A 137 5.38 2.24 4.76
N THR A 138 4.46 1.62 4.02
CA THR A 138 4.39 1.72 2.55
C THR A 138 4.19 3.17 2.12
N ILE A 139 3.25 3.88 2.75
CA ILE A 139 2.98 5.30 2.47
C ILE A 139 4.20 6.16 2.78
N ARG A 140 4.80 6.01 3.98
CA ARG A 140 5.96 6.81 4.38
C ARG A 140 7.16 6.60 3.47
N ASN A 141 7.40 5.36 3.04
CA ASN A 141 8.47 5.07 2.09
C ASN A 141 8.18 5.75 0.75
N HIS A 142 6.95 5.63 0.23
CA HIS A 142 6.56 6.34 -0.99
C HIS A 142 6.78 7.85 -0.86
N LEU A 143 6.26 8.50 0.19
CA LEU A 143 6.42 9.95 0.39
C LEU A 143 7.89 10.39 0.51
N ARG A 144 8.74 9.55 1.13
CA ARG A 144 10.19 9.80 1.19
C ARG A 144 10.81 9.70 -0.20
N HIS A 145 10.54 8.65 -0.95
CA HIS A 145 11.08 8.47 -2.30
C HIS A 145 10.62 9.57 -3.25
N THR A 146 9.34 9.95 -3.19
CA THR A 146 8.78 11.04 -4.02
C THR A 146 9.45 12.37 -3.68
N ARG A 147 9.56 12.74 -2.40
CA ARG A 147 10.25 13.97 -2.00
C ARG A 147 11.72 13.99 -2.41
N THR A 148 12.41 12.85 -2.29
CA THR A 148 13.81 12.78 -2.72
C THR A 148 13.94 12.89 -4.24
N ALA A 149 13.06 12.25 -5.01
CA ALA A 149 13.03 12.38 -6.46
C ALA A 149 12.74 13.84 -6.89
N GLU A 150 11.78 14.53 -6.26
CA GLU A 150 11.49 15.94 -6.52
C GLU A 150 12.66 16.85 -6.14
N ALA A 151 13.31 16.61 -5.01
CA ALA A 151 14.50 17.35 -4.60
C ALA A 151 15.67 17.11 -5.57
N THR A 152 15.84 15.88 -6.05
CA THR A 152 16.86 15.49 -7.05
C THR A 152 16.57 16.09 -8.43
N ALA A 153 15.30 16.15 -8.84
CA ALA A 153 14.88 16.85 -10.06
C ALA A 153 15.06 18.38 -9.94
N CYS A 154 15.03 18.90 -8.72
CA CYS A 154 15.36 20.30 -8.42
C CYS A 154 16.86 20.53 -8.19
N SER A 155 17.66 19.47 -8.07
CA SER A 155 19.12 19.55 -8.04
C SER A 155 19.62 19.66 -9.48
N ASP A 156 20.31 20.75 -9.79
CA ASP A 156 20.92 20.98 -11.10
C ASP A 156 22.11 20.03 -11.32
N TYR A 157 21.85 18.74 -11.58
CA TYR A 157 22.87 17.78 -11.98
C TYR A 157 23.26 17.98 -13.43
N ALA A 158 24.56 18.03 -13.69
CA ALA A 158 25.07 18.16 -15.05
C ALA A 158 25.23 16.77 -15.68
N TYR A 159 24.27 16.39 -16.53
CA TYR A 159 24.33 15.17 -17.33
C TYR A 159 25.04 15.41 -18.65
N ARG A 160 25.82 14.43 -19.10
CA ARG A 160 26.36 14.39 -20.46
C ARG A 160 26.31 12.99 -21.03
N VAL A 161 26.24 12.89 -22.35
CA VAL A 161 26.29 11.61 -23.07
C VAL A 161 27.46 11.63 -24.03
N GLU A 162 28.23 10.55 -24.05
CA GLU A 162 29.40 10.39 -24.91
C GLU A 162 29.32 9.03 -25.64
N TRP A 163 29.83 8.94 -26.87
CA TRP A 163 29.95 7.67 -27.57
C TRP A 163 31.19 6.90 -27.10
N SER A 164 31.04 5.63 -26.69
CA SER A 164 32.16 4.73 -26.39
C SER A 164 32.43 3.83 -27.59
N PRO A 165 33.57 3.99 -28.30
CA PRO A 165 33.96 3.08 -29.37
C PRO A 165 34.32 1.67 -28.85
N ALA A 166 34.72 1.57 -27.58
CA ALA A 166 35.10 0.29 -26.97
C ALA A 166 33.87 -0.60 -26.72
N ASP A 167 32.75 0.02 -26.34
CA ASP A 167 31.49 -0.66 -26.02
C ASP A 167 30.51 -0.63 -27.20
N ASN A 168 30.78 0.21 -28.22
CA ASN A 168 29.88 0.46 -29.35
C ASN A 168 28.48 0.92 -28.90
N GLU A 169 28.46 1.72 -27.82
CA GLU A 169 27.26 2.22 -27.15
C GLU A 169 27.48 3.66 -26.66
N PHE A 170 26.39 4.36 -26.37
CA PHE A 170 26.42 5.67 -25.71
C PHE A 170 26.54 5.49 -24.19
N VAL A 171 27.40 6.28 -23.56
CA VAL A 171 27.63 6.34 -22.12
C VAL A 171 26.97 7.59 -21.55
N GLY A 172 25.93 7.43 -20.75
CA GLY A 172 25.35 8.48 -19.93
C GLY A 172 26.18 8.67 -18.66
N LEU A 173 26.55 9.92 -18.36
CA LEU A 173 27.40 10.31 -17.24
C LEU A 173 26.76 11.46 -16.47
N VAL A 174 27.06 11.55 -15.18
CA VAL A 174 26.69 12.66 -14.30
C VAL A 174 27.95 13.20 -13.64
N VAL A 175 28.14 14.53 -13.65
CA VAL A 175 29.39 15.16 -13.20
C VAL A 175 29.64 14.90 -11.71
N GLU A 176 28.59 14.92 -10.90
CA GLU A 176 28.62 14.80 -9.44
C GLU A 176 28.93 13.36 -8.99
N PHE A 177 28.72 12.37 -9.87
CA PHE A 177 29.05 10.96 -9.61
C PHE A 177 29.91 10.38 -10.72
N PRO A 178 31.23 10.67 -10.72
CA PRO A 178 32.14 10.22 -11.78
C PRO A 178 32.25 8.69 -11.92
N SER A 179 31.82 7.94 -10.90
CA SER A 179 31.77 6.47 -10.93
C SER A 179 30.47 5.90 -11.51
N LEU A 180 29.44 6.72 -11.72
CA LEU A 180 28.18 6.27 -12.31
C LEU A 180 28.23 6.48 -13.83
N SER A 181 27.91 5.41 -14.54
CA SER A 181 27.71 5.44 -15.97
C SER A 181 26.58 4.51 -16.37
N TRP A 182 25.91 4.83 -17.47
CA TRP A 182 24.90 3.97 -18.08
C TRP A 182 25.16 3.79 -19.57
N LEU A 183 25.31 2.55 -20.01
CA LEU A 183 25.51 2.23 -21.42
C LEU A 183 24.18 1.93 -22.11
N ALA A 184 23.96 2.49 -23.29
CA ALA A 184 22.81 2.16 -24.12
C ALA A 184 23.06 2.36 -25.63
N PRO A 185 22.31 1.65 -26.51
CA PRO A 185 22.45 1.79 -27.96
C PRO A 185 22.13 3.19 -28.52
N THR A 186 21.40 4.03 -27.79
CA THR A 186 21.03 5.38 -28.23
C THR A 186 21.33 6.42 -27.15
N GLU A 187 21.61 7.65 -27.59
CA GLU A 187 21.90 8.79 -26.72
C GLU A 187 20.76 9.06 -25.72
N GLU A 188 19.51 9.02 -26.18
CA GLU A 188 18.32 9.19 -25.32
C GLU A 188 18.23 8.10 -24.25
N GLN A 189 18.48 6.83 -24.62
CA GLN A 189 18.42 5.73 -23.66
C GLN A 189 19.54 5.83 -22.63
N ALA A 190 20.73 6.29 -23.04
CA ALA A 190 21.85 6.51 -22.15
C ALA A 190 21.54 7.63 -21.14
N LEU A 191 20.99 8.75 -21.61
CA LEU A 191 20.58 9.87 -20.75
C LEU A 191 19.46 9.48 -19.78
N ARG A 192 18.41 8.84 -20.27
CA ARG A 192 17.30 8.39 -19.41
C ARG A 192 17.75 7.35 -18.41
N GLY A 193 18.67 6.48 -18.79
CA GLY A 193 19.26 5.48 -17.91
C GLY A 193 20.04 6.11 -16.76
N ILE A 194 20.95 7.06 -17.05
CA ILE A 194 21.75 7.69 -16.00
C ILE A 194 20.90 8.53 -15.04
N ILE A 195 19.87 9.25 -15.54
CA ILE A 195 18.93 9.99 -14.68
C ILE A 195 18.22 9.03 -13.72
N LYS A 196 17.69 7.92 -14.23
CA LYS A 196 16.98 6.93 -13.42
C LYS A 196 17.88 6.30 -12.35
N VAL A 197 19.15 6.03 -12.65
CA VAL A 197 20.09 5.48 -11.65
C VAL A 197 20.36 6.48 -10.54
N VAL A 198 20.54 7.77 -10.86
CA VAL A 198 20.73 8.82 -9.87
C VAL A 198 19.49 8.96 -8.98
N GLU A 199 18.29 8.93 -9.57
CA GLU A 199 17.02 8.94 -8.82
C GLU A 199 16.90 7.74 -7.87
N GLN A 200 17.31 6.54 -8.30
CA GLN A 200 17.29 5.34 -7.47
C GLN A 200 18.28 5.41 -6.29
N ILE A 201 19.50 5.90 -6.52
CA ILE A 201 20.51 6.06 -5.46
C ILE A 201 20.05 7.10 -4.44
N ALA A 202 19.53 8.23 -4.92
CA ALA A 202 18.98 9.25 -4.03
C ALA A 202 17.79 8.69 -3.22
N ALA A 203 16.95 7.85 -3.82
CA ALA A 203 15.85 7.18 -3.13
C ALA A 203 16.32 6.21 -2.01
N ASP A 204 17.49 5.58 -2.17
CA ASP A 204 18.06 4.63 -1.20
C ASP A 204 18.88 5.32 -0.09
N ASP A 205 19.55 6.44 -0.40
CA ASP A 205 20.33 7.23 0.57
C ASP A 205 20.11 8.74 0.38
N PRO A 206 19.25 9.38 1.20
CA PRO A 206 18.94 10.79 1.08
C PRO A 206 20.11 11.73 1.47
N ASP A 207 21.12 11.25 2.20
CA ASP A 207 22.30 12.07 2.58
C ASP A 207 23.27 12.24 1.41
N THR A 208 23.21 11.35 0.40
CA THR A 208 24.03 11.46 -0.81
C THR A 208 23.72 12.74 -1.61
N GLY A 209 22.48 13.25 -1.53
CA GLY A 209 22.08 14.52 -2.15
C GLY A 209 22.64 15.79 -1.47
N SER A 210 23.19 15.69 -0.27
CA SER A 210 23.78 16.83 0.46
C SER A 210 25.24 17.12 0.07
N LEU A 211 25.86 16.31 -0.78
CA LEU A 211 27.17 16.60 -1.36
C LEU A 211 26.99 17.53 -2.56
N GLY A 212 26.69 18.81 -2.27
CA GLY A 212 26.68 19.89 -3.25
C GLY A 212 28.04 20.02 -3.96
N PRO A 213 28.07 20.71 -5.12
CA PRO A 213 29.23 20.74 -6.00
C PRO A 213 30.47 21.30 -5.28
N ARG A 214 31.60 20.62 -5.44
CA ARG A 214 32.94 21.12 -5.09
C ARG A 214 33.54 21.92 -6.23
#